data_AF-A0A2W4J9J4-F1
#
_entry.id   AF-A0A2W4J9J4-F1
#
_cell.length_a   1.000
_cell.length_b   1.000
_cell.length_c   1.000
_cell.angle_alpha   90.00
_cell.angle_beta   90.00
_cell.angle_gamma   90.00
#
_symmetry.space_group_name_H-M   'P 1'
#
loop_
_entity.id
_entity.type
_entity.pdbx_description
1 polymer ?
#
loop_
_entity_poly.entity_id
_entity_poly.type
_entity_poly.pdbx_seq_one_letter_code
_entity_poly.pdbx_strand_id
1 'polypeptide(L)'
;GQTTTPRQGLEFMVPDIAIGLGGLRLVTLGAASRAERGLPYAREVALARKLAADKGMWIGSAGVQLLGGHGYVKEHPVERWYRDLRAAGVMEGAVLA
;
A
#
# COMPACT_ATOMS: atom_id res chain seq x y z
N GLY A 1 20.17 -24.60 21.27
CA GLY A 1 18.87 -24.52 20.59
C GLY A 1 18.30 -23.15 20.78
N GLN A 2 18.17 -22.39 19.70
CA GLN A 2 17.08 -21.43 19.47
C GLN A 2 16.93 -21.40 17.95
N THR A 3 15.91 -22.07 17.43
CA THR A 3 15.50 -21.91 16.04
C THR A 3 15.13 -20.45 15.84
N THR A 4 15.86 -19.74 14.98
CA THR A 4 15.48 -18.43 14.45
C THR A 4 14.07 -18.56 13.90
N THR A 5 13.12 -18.15 14.72
CA THR A 5 11.70 -18.36 14.46
C THR A 5 11.33 -17.41 13.32
N PRO A 6 10.50 -17.81 12.34
CA PRO A 6 10.09 -16.95 11.21
C PRO A 6 9.37 -15.64 11.59
N ARG A 7 9.19 -15.38 12.89
CA ARG A 7 8.41 -14.26 13.45
C ARG A 7 9.19 -12.95 13.58
N GLN A 8 10.53 -12.98 13.55
CA GLN A 8 11.38 -11.82 13.88
C GLN A 8 11.34 -10.65 12.86
N GLY A 9 10.53 -10.75 11.79
CA GLY A 9 10.32 -9.67 10.82
C GLY A 9 8.89 -9.10 10.80
N LEU A 10 7.91 -9.78 11.41
CA LEU A 10 6.50 -9.35 11.41
C LEU A 10 6.25 -8.13 12.29
N GLU A 11 7.06 -7.98 13.33
CA GLU A 11 6.97 -6.92 14.35
C GLU A 11 7.15 -5.53 13.73
N PHE A 12 7.95 -5.42 12.67
CA PHE A 12 8.20 -4.18 11.94
C PHE A 12 7.18 -3.93 10.82
N MET A 13 6.44 -4.94 10.38
CA MET A 13 5.48 -4.79 9.27
C MET A 13 4.33 -3.85 9.61
N VAL A 14 3.78 -3.93 10.84
CA VAL A 14 2.65 -3.07 11.23
C VAL A 14 3.05 -1.59 11.27
N PRO A 15 4.16 -1.19 11.94
CA PRO A 15 4.68 0.17 11.83
C PRO A 15 4.94 0.63 10.40
N ASP A 16 5.57 -0.21 9.57
CA ASP A 16 5.90 0.13 8.19
C ASP A 16 4.66 0.33 7.30
N ILE A 17 3.61 -0.50 7.48
CA ILE A 17 2.31 -0.31 6.84
C ILE A 17 1.70 1.02 7.27
N ALA A 18 1.73 1.33 8.58
CA ALA A 18 1.17 2.58 9.09
C ALA A 18 1.89 3.81 8.51
N ILE A 19 3.22 3.77 8.43
CA ILE A 19 4.03 4.83 7.79
C ILE A 19 3.66 4.96 6.31
N GLY A 20 3.55 3.84 5.58
CA GLY A 20 3.16 3.85 4.17
C GLY A 20 1.78 4.46 3.94
N LEU A 21 0.78 4.06 4.73
CA LEU A 21 -0.58 4.61 4.67
C LEU A 21 -0.62 6.09 5.05
N GLY A 22 0.12 6.50 6.08
CA GLY A 22 0.24 7.90 6.48
C GLY A 22 0.84 8.75 5.36
N GLY A 23 1.93 8.29 4.75
CA GLY A 23 2.56 8.94 3.61
C GLY A 23 1.61 9.08 2.43
N LEU A 24 0.91 8.01 2.05
CA LEU A 24 -0.11 8.01 0.99
C LEU A 24 -1.21 9.04 1.22
N ARG A 25 -1.74 9.09 2.45
CA ARG A 25 -2.78 10.06 2.82
C ARG A 25 -2.27 11.50 2.69
N LEU A 26 -1.06 11.78 3.18
CA LEU A 26 -0.49 13.13 3.14
C LEU A 26 -0.24 13.61 1.71
N VAL A 27 0.35 12.79 0.84
CA VAL A 27 0.63 13.21 -0.55
C VAL A 27 -0.66 13.38 -1.36
N THR A 28 -1.66 12.53 -1.12
CA THR A 28 -2.96 12.60 -1.81
C THR A 28 -3.73 13.85 -1.40
N LEU A 29 -3.85 14.11 -0.10
CA LEU A 29 -4.53 15.30 0.41
C LEU A 29 -3.78 16.58 0.04
N GLY A 30 -2.44 16.54 0.01
CA GLY A 30 -1.63 17.66 -0.47
C GLY A 30 -1.90 17.99 -1.93
N ALA A 31 -1.99 16.99 -2.81
CA ALA A 31 -2.36 17.18 -4.20
C ALA A 31 -3.78 17.75 -4.36
N ALA A 32 -4.75 17.21 -3.62
CA ALA A 32 -6.13 17.67 -3.62
C ALA A 32 -6.25 19.13 -3.15
N SER A 33 -5.61 19.48 -2.03
CA SER A 33 -5.61 20.85 -1.50
C SER A 33 -5.01 21.86 -2.49
N ARG A 34 -3.99 21.48 -3.26
CA ARG A 34 -3.44 22.34 -4.33
C ARG A 34 -4.44 22.52 -5.47
N ALA A 35 -5.11 21.45 -5.89
CA ALA A 35 -6.13 21.51 -6.93
C ALA A 35 -7.31 22.43 -6.53
N GLU A 36 -7.81 22.30 -5.30
CA GLU A 36 -8.87 23.17 -4.76
C GLU A 36 -8.48 24.65 -4.74
N ARG A 37 -7.19 24.94 -4.55
CA ARG A 37 -6.64 26.30 -4.53
C ARG A 37 -6.27 26.83 -5.93
N GLY A 38 -6.53 26.06 -7.00
CA GLY A 38 -6.13 26.43 -8.36
C GLY A 38 -4.61 26.51 -8.57
N LEU A 39 -3.82 25.89 -7.69
CA LEU A 39 -2.36 25.84 -7.81
C LEU A 39 -1.93 24.70 -8.73
N PRO A 40 -0.76 24.77 -9.39
CA PRO A 40 -0.23 23.65 -10.17
C PRO A 40 -0.12 22.38 -9.29
N TYR A 41 -0.78 21.30 -9.67
CA TYR A 41 -0.89 20.07 -8.86
C TYR A 41 -0.47 18.79 -9.59
N ALA A 42 -0.13 18.86 -10.88
CA ALA A 42 0.16 17.69 -11.70
C ALA A 42 1.34 16.85 -11.16
N ARG A 43 2.37 17.53 -10.64
CA ARG A 43 3.52 16.88 -10.01
C ARG A 43 3.11 16.13 -8.74
N GLU A 44 2.31 16.75 -7.88
CA GLU A 44 1.87 16.14 -6.63
C GLU A 44 0.95 14.93 -6.88
N VAL A 45 0.10 15.00 -7.90
CA VAL A 45 -0.68 13.84 -8.36
C VAL A 45 0.23 12.71 -8.86
N ALA A 46 1.24 13.01 -9.66
CA ALA A 46 2.19 11.99 -10.14
C ALA A 46 2.96 11.33 -8.97
N LEU A 47 3.36 12.11 -7.97
CA LEU A 47 4.01 11.58 -6.77
C LEU A 47 3.06 10.69 -5.95
N ALA A 48 1.80 11.09 -5.80
CA ALA A 48 0.79 10.29 -5.11
C ALA A 48 0.53 8.96 -5.83
N ARG A 49 0.38 8.98 -7.16
CA ARG A 49 0.21 7.77 -7.98
C ARG A 49 1.41 6.83 -7.87
N LYS A 50 2.62 7.37 -8.00
CA LYS A 50 3.84 6.57 -7.86
C LYS A 50 3.94 5.93 -6.47
N LEU A 51 3.70 6.69 -5.41
CA LEU A 51 3.75 6.14 -4.06
C LEU A 51 2.68 5.06 -3.85
N ALA A 52 1.49 5.23 -4.43
CA ALA A 52 0.41 4.23 -4.36
C ALA A 52 0.78 2.94 -5.08
N ALA A 53 1.39 3.04 -6.27
CA ALA A 53 1.89 1.87 -6.99
C ALA A 53 3.01 1.15 -6.22
N ASP A 54 4.00 1.90 -5.73
CA ASP A 54 5.18 1.34 -5.04
C ASP A 54 4.80 0.70 -3.69
N LYS A 55 3.95 1.36 -2.88
CA LYS A 55 3.60 0.89 -1.53
C LYS A 55 2.36 0.02 -1.48
N GLY A 56 1.39 0.21 -2.37
CA GLY A 56 0.12 -0.52 -2.37
C GLY A 56 0.32 -2.03 -2.45
N MET A 57 1.16 -2.49 -3.37
CA MET A 57 1.47 -3.92 -3.50
C MET A 57 2.13 -4.51 -2.25
N TRP A 58 3.08 -3.77 -1.65
CA TRP A 58 3.77 -4.22 -0.46
C TRP A 58 2.81 -4.29 0.75
N ILE A 59 1.97 -3.27 0.96
CA ILE A 59 0.98 -3.23 2.04
C ILE A 59 -0.01 -4.39 1.92
N GLY A 60 -0.53 -4.66 0.72
CA GLY A 60 -1.42 -5.80 0.49
C GLY A 60 -0.75 -7.13 0.81
N SER A 61 0.50 -7.31 0.38
CA SER A 61 1.27 -8.54 0.63
C SER A 61 1.58 -8.73 2.12
N ALA A 62 2.02 -7.67 2.79
CA ALA A 62 2.32 -7.67 4.22
C ALA A 62 1.06 -7.94 5.05
N GLY A 63 -0.10 -7.42 4.64
CA GLY A 63 -1.40 -7.73 5.28
C GLY A 63 -1.76 -9.21 5.24
N VAL A 64 -1.58 -9.88 4.09
CA VAL A 64 -1.78 -11.33 3.97
C VAL A 64 -0.78 -12.08 4.86
N GLN A 65 0.49 -11.65 4.88
CA GLN A 65 1.55 -12.29 5.64
C GLN A 65 1.39 -12.16 7.16
N LEU A 66 0.83 -11.04 7.64
CA LEU A 66 0.46 -10.83 9.04
C LEU A 66 -0.61 -11.82 9.54
N LEU A 67 -1.47 -12.31 8.65
CA LEU A 67 -2.56 -13.24 8.98
C LEU A 67 -2.16 -14.73 8.86
N GLY A 68 -0.94 -15.03 8.42
CA GLY A 68 -0.46 -16.41 8.26
C GLY A 68 -1.39 -17.27 7.38
N GLY A 69 -1.64 -18.52 7.77
CA GLY A 69 -2.52 -19.44 7.02
C GLY A 69 -3.99 -18.97 6.91
N HIS A 70 -4.45 -18.10 7.81
CA HIS A 70 -5.80 -17.51 7.75
C HIS A 70 -5.90 -16.36 6.73
N GLY A 71 -4.78 -15.78 6.29
CA GLY A 71 -4.77 -14.72 5.26
C GLY A 71 -5.12 -15.21 3.85
N TYR A 72 -5.09 -16.54 3.62
CA TYR A 72 -5.44 -17.19 2.36
C TYR A 72 -6.87 -17.74 2.32
N VAL A 73 -7.61 -17.69 3.42
CA VAL A 73 -9.00 -18.14 3.48
C VAL A 73 -9.91 -16.96 3.10
N LYS A 74 -10.85 -17.16 2.17
CA LYS A 74 -11.75 -16.13 1.61
C LYS A 74 -12.62 -15.37 2.64
N GLU A 75 -12.56 -15.73 3.91
CA GLU A 75 -13.34 -15.12 4.99
C GLU A 75 -12.73 -13.81 5.50
N HIS A 76 -11.48 -13.49 5.16
CA HIS A 76 -10.87 -12.22 5.55
C HIS A 76 -10.79 -11.19 4.41
N PRO A 77 -11.17 -9.92 4.65
CA PRO A 77 -11.21 -8.88 3.62
C PRO A 77 -9.82 -8.55 3.04
N VAL A 78 -8.74 -9.02 3.67
CA VAL A 78 -7.36 -8.79 3.25
C VAL A 78 -7.05 -9.39 1.87
N GLU A 79 -7.63 -10.54 1.54
CA GLU A 79 -7.39 -11.24 0.26
C GLU A 79 -7.99 -10.44 -0.90
N ARG A 80 -9.18 -9.87 -0.67
CA ARG A 80 -9.81 -8.93 -1.60
C ARG A 80 -8.97 -7.66 -1.75
N TRP A 81 -8.51 -7.05 -0.65
CA TRP A 81 -7.68 -5.84 -0.72
C TRP A 81 -6.36 -6.08 -1.44
N TYR A 82 -5.72 -7.24 -1.24
CA TYR A 82 -4.52 -7.61 -1.97
C TYR A 82 -4.78 -7.71 -3.48
N ARG A 83 -5.88 -8.35 -3.91
CA ARG A 83 -6.27 -8.43 -5.32
C ARG A 83 -6.54 -7.06 -5.92
N ASP A 84 -7.28 -6.22 -5.21
CA ASP A 84 -7.63 -4.86 -5.67
C ASP A 84 -6.38 -3.98 -5.81
N LEU A 85 -5.46 -4.04 -4.84
CA LEU A 85 -4.18 -3.30 -4.88
C LEU A 85 -3.26 -3.81 -5.99
N ARG A 86 -3.24 -5.12 -6.26
CA ARG A 86 -2.48 -5.69 -7.37
C ARG A 86 -3.06 -5.28 -8.72
N ALA A 87 -4.38 -5.27 -8.87
CA ALA A 87 -5.05 -4.79 -10.07
C ALA A 87 -4.77 -3.30 -10.31
N ALA A 88 -4.81 -2.47 -9.26
CA ALA A 88 -4.47 -1.05 -9.35
C ALA A 88 -3.01 -0.83 -9.80
N GLY A 89 -2.05 -1.60 -9.24
CA GLY A 89 -0.64 -1.54 -9.65
C GLY A 89 -0.42 -1.92 -11.12
N VAL A 90 -1.10 -2.95 -11.60
CA VAL A 90 -1.05 -3.35 -13.03
C VAL A 90 -1.68 -2.28 -13.93
N MET A 91 -2.81 -1.69 -13.53
CA MET A 91 -3.46 -0.64 -14.32
C MET A 91 -2.59 0.61 -14.44
N GLU A 92 -1.94 1.04 -13.35
CA GLU A 92 -0.98 2.15 -13.38
C GLU A 92 0.25 1.84 -14.24
N GLY A 93 0.79 0.62 -14.17
CA GLY A 93 2.02 0.26 -14.91
C GLY A 93 1.82 -0.12 -16.38
N ALA A 94 0.64 -0.59 -16.78
CA ALA A 94 0.38 -1.11 -18.14
C ALA A 94 -0.53 -0.22 -19.00
N VAL A 95 -1.42 0.57 -18.38
CA VAL A 95 -2.45 1.34 -19.10
C VAL A 95 -2.21 2.85 -19.01
N LEU A 96 -1.48 3.31 -18.00
CA LEU A 96 -1.29 4.74 -17.71
C LEU A 96 0.18 5.20 -17.77
N ALA A 97 1.11 4.27 -18.03
CA ALA A 97 2.52 4.53 -18.33
C ALA A 97 2.70 4.90 -19.81
#